data_AF-A0A0N4U5N8-F1
#
_entry.id   AF-A0A0N4U5N8-F1
#
_cell.length_a   1.000
_cell.length_b   1.000
_cell.length_c   1.000
_cell.angle_alpha   90.00
_cell.angle_beta   90.00
_cell.angle_gamma   90.00
#
_symmetry.space_group_name_H-M   'P 1'
#
loop_
_entity.id
_entity.type
_entity.pdbx_description
1 polymer ?
#
loop_
_entity_poly.entity_id
_entity_poly.type
_entity_poly.pdbx_seq_one_letter_code
_entity_poly.pdbx_strand_id
1 'polypeptide(L)'
;MVVKFGCIISISSFHIVDFDEQDISYNAVIGNDTDLVQGKESVALLIAQRKGRRDEIDLHHLSECFSRLAEYAVKNASVSIHMPRYSYGMCNVKWYSVERLIRKYFTAKSIPVYIYYFQRK
;
A
#
# COMPACT_ATOMS: atom_id res chain seq x y z
N MET A 1 12.54 1.24 -3.31
CA MET A 1 11.41 0.92 -2.40
C MET A 1 10.09 1.03 -3.10
N VAL A 2 9.54 -0.13 -3.46
CA VAL A 2 8.16 -0.32 -3.92
C VAL A 2 7.39 -0.88 -2.74
N VAL A 3 6.37 -0.17 -2.24
CA VAL A 3 5.47 -0.71 -1.22
C VAL A 3 4.30 -1.42 -1.92
N LYS A 4 4.24 -2.76 -1.86
CA LYS A 4 3.07 -3.54 -2.34
C LYS A 4 2.05 -3.68 -1.20
N PHE A 5 0.77 -3.58 -1.52
CA PHE A 5 -0.32 -3.46 -0.54
C PHE A 5 -1.25 -4.69 -0.53
N GLY A 6 -1.58 -5.18 0.66
CA GLY A 6 -2.67 -6.12 0.92
C GLY A 6 -3.53 -5.64 2.10
N CYS A 7 -4.85 -5.82 2.03
CA CYS A 7 -5.79 -5.50 3.11
C CYS A 7 -6.28 -6.81 3.75
N ILE A 8 -5.94 -7.07 5.02
CA ILE A 8 -6.47 -8.21 5.79
C ILE A 8 -7.01 -7.71 7.14
N ILE A 9 -8.03 -8.42 7.61
CA ILE A 9 -9.04 -8.12 8.61
C ILE A 9 -8.46 -8.12 10.05
N SER A 10 -8.63 -7.01 10.79
CA SER A 10 -8.81 -6.88 12.26
C SER A 10 -7.94 -5.80 12.95
N ILE A 11 -8.61 -4.98 13.78
CA ILE A 11 -8.18 -3.98 14.80
C ILE A 11 -6.89 -3.19 14.49
N SER A 12 -7.07 -1.93 14.06
CA SER A 12 -6.17 -0.75 14.20
C SER A 12 -4.66 -1.01 14.30
N SER A 13 -4.13 -1.92 13.49
CA SER A 13 -2.73 -2.29 13.53
C SER A 13 -2.11 -2.00 12.17
N PHE A 14 -1.16 -1.08 12.17
CA PHE A 14 -0.32 -0.75 11.02
C PHE A 14 0.92 -1.62 11.12
N HIS A 15 1.01 -2.66 10.30
CA HIS A 15 2.17 -3.53 10.23
C HIS A 15 2.86 -3.30 8.89
N ILE A 16 4.02 -2.66 8.92
CA ILE A 16 4.95 -2.67 7.79
C ILE A 16 5.85 -3.88 8.02
N VAL A 17 5.91 -4.76 7.03
CA VAL A 17 6.96 -5.77 6.94
C VAL A 17 7.97 -5.26 5.91
N ASP A 18 9.12 -4.85 6.43
CA ASP A 18 10.26 -4.52 5.60
C ASP A 18 10.84 -5.82 5.08
N PHE A 19 10.75 -6.05 3.78
CA PHE A 19 11.52 -7.11 3.13
C PHE A 19 12.94 -6.54 2.95
N ASP A 20 13.80 -6.72 3.95
CA ASP A 20 15.24 -6.56 3.72
C ASP A 20 15.70 -7.71 2.79
N GLU A 21 16.69 -7.45 1.94
CA GLU A 21 17.07 -8.25 0.76
C GLU A 21 17.34 -9.75 1.00
N GLN A 22 17.38 -10.21 2.25
CA GLN A 22 17.61 -11.63 2.58
C GLN A 22 16.46 -12.57 2.20
N ASP A 23 15.23 -12.07 1.98
CA ASP A 23 14.07 -12.93 1.69
C ASP A 23 13.61 -13.00 0.21
N ILE A 24 14.28 -12.30 -0.72
CA ILE A 24 13.97 -12.40 -2.18
C ILE A 24 14.82 -13.51 -2.86
N SER A 25 15.35 -14.46 -2.08
CA SER A 25 16.27 -15.50 -2.55
C SER A 25 15.61 -16.73 -3.20
N TYR A 26 14.32 -16.74 -3.57
CA TYR A 26 13.73 -17.93 -4.24
C TYR A 26 13.22 -17.73 -5.68
N ASN A 27 13.09 -16.51 -6.18
CA ASN A 27 12.71 -16.29 -7.59
C ASN A 27 13.89 -15.97 -8.52
N ALA A 28 15.10 -15.75 -7.97
CA ALA A 28 16.30 -15.51 -8.77
C ALA A 28 16.84 -16.76 -9.51
N VAL A 29 16.30 -17.95 -9.25
CA VAL A 29 16.89 -19.20 -9.77
C VAL A 29 16.41 -19.57 -11.19
N ILE A 30 15.33 -18.96 -11.72
CA ILE A 30 14.71 -19.44 -12.98
C ILE A 30 14.64 -18.37 -14.10
N GLY A 31 15.29 -17.21 -13.98
CA GLY A 31 15.26 -16.18 -15.03
C GLY A 31 16.61 -15.50 -15.25
N ASN A 32 17.23 -15.75 -16.41
CA ASN A 32 18.45 -15.09 -16.90
C ASN A 32 18.14 -13.66 -17.40
N ASP A 33 17.72 -12.73 -16.54
CA ASP A 33 17.57 -11.32 -16.89
C ASP A 33 18.44 -10.44 -16.00
N THR A 34 19.60 -10.07 -16.55
CA THR A 34 20.52 -9.05 -16.08
C THR A 34 19.88 -7.67 -16.22
N ASP A 35 19.25 -7.16 -15.15
CA ASP A 35 19.14 -5.73 -14.79
C ASP A 35 18.31 -5.61 -13.51
N LEU A 36 18.77 -6.27 -12.45
CA LEU A 36 18.26 -6.04 -11.10
C LEU A 36 18.77 -4.66 -10.67
N VAL A 37 18.03 -3.59 -11.01
CA VAL A 37 18.07 -2.37 -10.22
C VAL A 37 17.89 -2.84 -8.78
N GLN A 38 18.93 -2.70 -7.95
CA GLN A 38 18.93 -2.97 -6.52
C GLN A 38 17.91 -2.04 -5.83
N GLY A 39 16.63 -2.28 -6.09
CA GLY A 39 15.53 -1.64 -5.45
C GLY A 39 15.14 -2.50 -4.28
N LYS A 40 15.42 -2.05 -3.06
CA LYS A 40 14.72 -2.59 -1.88
C LYS A 40 13.23 -2.50 -2.16
N GLU A 41 12.45 -3.54 -1.89
CA GLU A 41 10.98 -3.51 -1.92
C GLU A 41 10.48 -3.70 -0.50
N SER A 42 9.31 -3.16 -0.17
CA SER A 42 8.69 -3.36 1.14
C SER A 42 7.22 -3.69 0.93
N VAL A 43 6.56 -4.27 1.92
CA VAL A 43 5.12 -4.53 1.83
C VAL A 43 4.48 -3.97 3.08
N ALA A 44 3.43 -3.17 2.90
CA ALA A 44 2.70 -2.60 4.01
C ALA A 44 1.30 -3.19 4.04
N LEU A 45 0.92 -3.70 5.21
CA LEU A 45 -0.44 -4.07 5.55
C LEU A 45 -1.08 -2.92 6.34
N LEU A 46 -2.04 -2.25 5.72
CA LEU A 46 -2.82 -1.18 6.35
C LEU A 46 -4.18 -1.73 6.76
N ILE A 47 -4.55 -1.52 8.02
CA ILE A 47 -5.83 -1.96 8.55
C ILE A 47 -6.63 -0.74 8.98
N ALA A 48 -7.67 -0.43 8.21
CA ALA A 48 -8.61 0.66 8.48
C ALA A 48 -10.07 0.17 8.52
N GLN A 49 -10.28 -1.15 8.64
CA GLN A 49 -11.60 -1.75 8.61
C GLN A 49 -12.36 -1.52 9.93
N ARG A 50 -13.66 -1.26 9.85
CA ARG A 50 -14.51 -1.10 11.04
C ARG A 50 -14.77 -2.44 11.73
N LYS A 51 -14.78 -2.45 13.07
CA LYS A 51 -15.13 -3.64 13.86
C LYS A 51 -16.55 -4.13 13.50
N GLY A 52 -16.67 -5.41 13.14
CA GLY A 52 -17.94 -6.07 12.85
C GLY A 52 -18.51 -5.83 11.44
N ARG A 53 -17.87 -5.00 10.60
CA ARG A 53 -18.30 -4.73 9.22
C ARG A 53 -17.12 -4.91 8.28
N ARG A 54 -17.14 -5.98 7.47
CA ARG A 54 -16.04 -6.33 6.54
C ARG A 54 -16.01 -5.51 5.27
N ASP A 55 -17.16 -4.98 4.93
CA ASP A 55 -17.44 -4.13 3.78
C ASP A 55 -17.27 -2.63 4.10
N GLU A 56 -16.96 -2.27 5.35
CA GLU A 56 -16.76 -0.89 5.78
C GLU A 56 -15.29 -0.58 6.11
N ILE A 57 -14.77 0.47 5.47
CA ILE A 57 -13.49 1.09 5.84
C ILE A 57 -13.75 2.42 6.52
N ASP A 58 -13.09 2.66 7.64
CA ASP A 58 -13.08 3.94 8.31
C ASP A 58 -12.03 4.87 7.66
N LEU A 59 -12.51 5.98 7.09
CA LEU A 59 -11.66 6.98 6.47
C LEU A 59 -10.70 7.66 7.47
N HIS A 60 -11.06 7.74 8.75
CA HIS A 60 -10.19 8.31 9.77
C HIS A 60 -8.96 7.43 9.97
N HIS A 61 -9.15 6.16 10.26
CA HIS A 61 -8.08 5.18 10.41
C HIS A 61 -7.26 5.02 9.11
N LEU A 62 -7.90 5.10 7.95
CA LEU A 62 -7.22 5.09 6.65
C LEU A 62 -6.29 6.30 6.50
N SER A 63 -6.73 7.49 6.94
CA SER A 63 -5.92 8.70 6.90
C SER A 63 -4.68 8.62 7.79
N GLU A 64 -4.81 8.02 8.99
CA GLU A 64 -3.68 7.76 9.87
C GLU A 64 -2.69 6.76 9.25
N CYS A 65 -3.21 5.68 8.66
CA CYS A 65 -2.40 4.70 7.95
C CYS A 65 -1.62 5.35 6.80
N PHE A 66 -2.26 6.22 6.01
CA PHE A 66 -1.59 6.92 4.92
C PHE A 66 -0.56 7.93 5.42
N SER A 67 -0.80 8.61 6.55
CA SER A 67 0.19 9.50 7.17
C SER A 67 1.45 8.73 7.55
N ARG A 68 1.30 7.61 8.27
CA ARG A 68 2.42 6.76 8.69
C ARG A 68 3.15 6.16 7.51
N LEU A 69 2.41 5.67 6.50
CA LEU A 69 3.02 5.16 5.28
C LEU A 69 3.80 6.23 4.53
N ALA A 70 3.28 7.47 4.47
CA ALA A 70 3.97 8.58 3.84
C ALA A 70 5.22 9.01 4.62
N GLU A 71 5.17 9.04 5.95
CA GLU A 71 6.34 9.30 6.80
C GLU A 71 7.43 8.23 6.63
N TYR A 72 7.03 6.97 6.63
CA TYR A 72 7.92 5.85 6.38
C TYR A 72 8.51 5.90 4.96
N ALA A 73 7.71 6.25 3.95
CA ALA A 73 8.15 6.39 2.58
C ALA A 73 9.20 7.49 2.42
N VAL A 74 8.99 8.64 3.07
CA VAL A 74 9.97 9.76 3.08
C VAL A 74 11.25 9.34 3.81
N LYS A 75 11.13 8.70 4.98
CA LYS A 75 12.29 8.28 5.80
C LYS A 75 13.19 7.29 5.07
N ASN A 76 12.61 6.35 4.32
CA ASN A 76 13.35 5.31 3.61
C ASN A 76 13.61 5.63 2.13
N ALA A 77 13.42 6.89 1.70
CA ALA A 77 13.59 7.33 0.31
C ALA A 77 12.87 6.41 -0.69
N SER A 78 11.59 6.12 -0.42
CA SER A 78 10.77 5.28 -1.28
C SER A 78 10.58 5.90 -2.64
N VAL A 79 10.73 5.08 -3.68
CA VAL A 79 10.66 5.53 -5.07
C VAL A 79 9.21 5.61 -5.51
N SER A 80 8.36 4.67 -5.08
CA SER A 80 6.96 4.63 -5.50
C SER A 80 6.10 3.78 -4.57
N ILE A 81 4.80 4.08 -4.55
CA ILE A 81 3.78 3.29 -3.85
C ILE A 81 2.91 2.58 -4.87
N HIS A 82 2.66 1.30 -4.68
CA HIS A 82 1.93 0.45 -5.63
C HIS A 82 0.77 -0.24 -4.91
N MET A 83 -0.46 0.07 -5.30
CA MET A 83 -1.64 -0.45 -4.61
C MET A 83 -2.84 -0.70 -5.53
N PRO A 84 -3.74 -1.62 -5.18
CA PRO A 84 -5.02 -1.77 -5.84
C PRO A 84 -5.90 -0.52 -5.70
N ARG A 85 -6.81 -0.33 -6.66
CA ARG A 85 -7.90 0.64 -6.53
C ARG A 85 -8.85 0.21 -5.41
N TYR A 86 -8.92 1.02 -4.37
CA TYR A 86 -9.95 0.92 -3.34
C TYR A 86 -11.34 1.25 -3.90
N SER A 87 -12.37 0.85 -3.15
CA SER A 87 -13.82 1.07 -3.37
C SER A 87 -14.58 -0.10 -3.97
N TYR A 88 -13.95 -1.05 -4.67
CA TYR A 88 -14.72 -2.10 -5.33
C TYR A 88 -15.34 -3.04 -4.27
N GLY A 89 -16.67 -3.05 -4.16
CA GLY A 89 -17.41 -3.86 -3.19
C GLY A 89 -17.52 -3.30 -1.77
N MET A 90 -17.06 -2.06 -1.52
CA MET A 90 -17.16 -1.44 -0.18
C MET A 90 -18.44 -0.60 -0.07
N CYS A 91 -19.19 -0.76 1.02
CA CYS A 91 -20.49 -0.13 1.18
C CYS A 91 -20.39 1.39 1.45
N ASN A 92 -19.39 1.81 2.23
CA ASN A 92 -19.29 3.17 2.78
C ASN A 92 -18.15 4.03 2.18
N VAL A 93 -17.23 3.45 1.42
CA VAL A 93 -16.06 4.18 0.90
C VAL A 93 -16.21 4.53 -0.57
N LYS A 94 -16.38 5.83 -0.82
CA LYS A 94 -16.32 6.39 -2.17
C LYS A 94 -14.87 6.52 -2.60
N TRP A 95 -14.54 6.04 -3.80
CA TRP A 95 -13.21 6.17 -4.39
C TRP A 95 -12.65 7.59 -4.30
N TYR A 96 -13.49 8.58 -4.59
CA TYR A 96 -13.11 10.00 -4.54
C TYR A 96 -12.59 10.45 -3.16
N SER A 97 -13.12 9.88 -2.07
CA SER A 97 -12.63 10.20 -0.72
C SER A 97 -11.24 9.62 -0.48
N VAL A 98 -11.00 8.39 -0.95
CA VAL A 98 -9.67 7.76 -0.90
C VAL A 98 -8.68 8.51 -1.78
N GLU A 99 -9.06 8.88 -3.00
CA GLU A 99 -8.24 9.65 -3.92
C GLU A 99 -7.79 10.98 -3.30
N ARG A 100 -8.68 11.67 -2.56
CA ARG A 100 -8.32 12.88 -1.82
C ARG A 100 -7.26 12.63 -0.76
N LEU A 101 -7.35 11.52 -0.03
CA LEU A 101 -6.32 11.13 0.96
C LEU A 101 -4.99 10.81 0.26
N ILE A 102 -5.02 10.07 -0.85
CA ILE A 102 -3.83 9.76 -1.66
C ILE A 102 -3.12 11.06 -2.07
N ARG A 103 -3.87 12.01 -2.62
CA ARG A 103 -3.33 13.31 -3.03
C ARG A 103 -2.75 14.09 -1.85
N LYS A 104 -3.44 14.06 -0.70
CA LYS A 104 -3.02 14.77 0.51
C LYS A 104 -1.73 14.21 1.13
N TYR A 105 -1.58 12.89 1.20
CA TYR A 105 -0.46 12.27 1.93
C TYR A 105 0.72 11.86 1.04
N PHE A 106 0.46 11.46 -0.20
CA PHE A 106 1.50 10.97 -1.11
C PHE A 106 1.86 12.02 -2.17
N THR A 107 0.89 12.49 -2.95
CA THR A 107 1.15 13.46 -4.03
C THR A 107 1.70 14.79 -3.49
N ALA A 108 1.17 15.28 -2.37
CA ALA A 108 1.69 16.49 -1.71
C ALA A 108 3.15 16.34 -1.21
N LYS A 109 3.62 15.10 -1.01
CA LYS A 109 5.00 14.79 -0.64
C LYS A 109 5.85 14.34 -1.82
N SER A 110 5.37 14.53 -3.05
CA SER A 110 6.04 14.11 -4.29
C SER A 110 6.34 12.61 -4.38
N ILE A 111 5.55 11.78 -3.69
CA ILE A 111 5.67 10.32 -3.77
C ILE A 111 4.77 9.85 -4.92
N PRO A 112 5.32 9.21 -5.97
CA PRO A 112 4.50 8.70 -7.06
C PRO A 112 3.72 7.47 -6.61
N VAL A 113 2.45 7.42 -6.99
CA VAL A 113 1.51 6.36 -6.60
C VAL A 113 0.90 5.72 -7.84
N TYR A 114 1.06 4.40 -7.96
CA TYR A 114 0.50 3.59 -9.03
C TYR A 114 -0.70 2.80 -8.50
N ILE A 115 -1.86 3.03 -9.13
CA ILE A 115 -3.13 2.42 -8.74
C ILE A 115 -3.54 1.40 -9.80
N TYR A 116 -3.68 0.14 -9.41
CA TYR A 116 -4.06 -0.95 -10.31
C TYR A 116 -5.57 -1.21 -10.29
N TYR A 117 -6.15 -1.36 -11.48
CA TYR A 117 -7.55 -1.72 -11.68
C TYR A 117 -7.65 -3.22 -11.95
N PHE A 118 -8.52 -3.92 -11.23
CA PHE A 118 -8.83 -5.33 -11.48
C PHE A 118 -10.15 -5.43 -12.23
N GLN A 119 -10.18 -6.22 -13.31
CA GLN A 119 -11.41 -6.52 -14.04
C GLN A 119 -12.29 -7.45 -13.23
N ARG A 120 -13.62 -7.27 -13.32
CA ARG A 120 -14.59 -8.24 -12.78
C ARG A 120 -14.57 -9.48 -13.67
N LYS A 121 -14.27 -10.65 -13.11
CA LYS A 121 -14.64 -11.94 -13.71
C LYS A 121 -16.11 -12.24 -13.44
#